data_AF-A0A8T0KBF3-F1
#
_entry.id   AF-A0A8T0KBF3-F1
#
_cell.length_a   1.000
_cell.length_b   1.000
_cell.length_c   1.000
_cell.angle_alpha   90.00
_cell.angle_beta   90.00
_cell.angle_gamma   90.00
#
_symmetry.space_group_name_H-M   'P 1'
#
loop_
_entity.id
_entity.type
_entity.pdbx_description
1 polymer ?
#
loop_
_entity_poly.entity_id
_entity_poly.type
_entity_poly.pdbx_seq_one_letter_code
_entity_poly.pdbx_strand_id
1 'polypeptide(L)'
;MAEHPHSHSDQTKAKISDSVRRVWCERLKSKRIREDFLLSWTQSIANFAKKGGIGQEELEWDSYHKIRQQLELHHHMLASKKRREKVMAVTGAKNIILAWRENIARAAKKGGSGEQELDWDSYEKIQEEIIRQRRFQRTEEKAKKKELARVKSEKAARIKAIKRVILTQKRKEHQERAKVKGNTKSHRHRNSKEGKASLEDTQELKLCNPLTKIHMIENTNGDLTREGDTFDCIFPAHNKLDLELIKREKMQKEVSLADQIQAARDKKSKLHT
;
A
#
# COMPACT_ATOMS: atom_id res chain seq x y z
N MET A 1 26.84 -22.69 -76.05
CA MET A 1 26.38 -21.33 -75.72
C MET A 1 25.27 -21.47 -74.69
N ALA A 2 25.44 -20.89 -73.49
CA ALA A 2 24.45 -21.00 -72.43
C ALA A 2 23.39 -19.91 -72.66
N GLU A 3 22.21 -20.29 -73.14
CA GLU A 3 21.07 -19.39 -73.21
C GLU A 3 20.60 -19.10 -71.77
N HIS A 4 20.73 -17.84 -71.36
CA HIS A 4 20.21 -17.38 -70.07
C HIS A 4 18.68 -17.33 -70.10
N PRO A 5 17.98 -17.64 -69.00
CA PRO A 5 16.52 -17.56 -68.96
C PRO A 5 16.05 -16.13 -69.23
N HIS A 6 15.14 -15.98 -70.21
CA HIS A 6 14.53 -14.71 -70.54
C HIS A 6 13.82 -14.13 -69.31
N SER A 7 14.31 -12.99 -68.82
CA SER A 7 13.75 -12.32 -67.64
C SER A 7 12.35 -11.77 -67.96
N HIS A 8 11.35 -12.20 -67.19
CA HIS A 8 9.98 -11.72 -67.36
C HIS A 8 9.90 -10.19 -67.21
N SER A 9 9.10 -9.56 -68.08
CA SER A 9 8.72 -8.14 -67.95
C SER A 9 8.11 -7.87 -66.57
N ASP A 10 8.36 -6.68 -66.04
CA ASP A 10 7.84 -6.26 -64.74
C ASP A 10 6.31 -6.29 -64.69
N GLN A 11 5.65 -6.07 -65.83
CA GLN A 11 4.19 -6.21 -65.94
C GLN A 11 3.73 -7.65 -65.70
N THR A 12 4.47 -8.64 -66.21
CA THR A 12 4.16 -10.06 -66.02
C THR A 12 4.45 -10.47 -64.58
N LYS A 13 5.56 -9.99 -63.99
CA LYS A 13 5.88 -10.21 -62.57
C LYS A 13 4.82 -9.63 -61.65
N ALA A 14 4.30 -8.43 -61.95
CA ALA A 14 3.22 -7.81 -61.20
C ALA A 14 1.93 -8.64 -61.27
N LYS A 15 1.52 -9.06 -62.47
CA LYS A 15 0.33 -9.92 -62.66
C LYS A 15 0.45 -11.26 -61.93
N ILE A 16 1.61 -11.90 -61.99
CA ILE A 16 1.88 -13.14 -61.25
C ILE A 16 1.79 -12.88 -59.75
N SER A 17 2.44 -11.83 -59.26
CA SER A 17 2.41 -11.46 -57.83
C SER A 17 0.98 -11.17 -57.34
N ASP A 18 0.18 -10.45 -58.11
CA ASP A 18 -1.21 -10.16 -57.80
C ASP A 18 -2.08 -11.42 -57.77
N SER A 19 -1.90 -12.32 -58.74
CA SER A 19 -2.62 -13.59 -58.76
C SER A 19 -2.29 -14.48 -57.55
N VAL A 20 -1.01 -14.55 -57.18
CA VAL A 20 -0.53 -15.31 -56.03
C VAL A 20 -1.06 -14.71 -54.73
N ARG A 21 -1.00 -13.37 -54.57
CA ARG A 21 -1.59 -12.67 -53.42
C ARG A 21 -3.08 -12.96 -53.30
N ARG A 22 -3.82 -12.90 -54.41
CA ARG A 22 -5.26 -13.18 -54.41
C ARG A 22 -5.57 -14.59 -53.91
N VAL A 23 -4.84 -15.61 -54.42
CA VAL A 23 -5.01 -17.00 -53.99
C VAL A 23 -4.67 -17.19 -52.52
N TRP A 24 -3.59 -16.58 -52.03
CA TRP A 24 -3.24 -16.63 -50.60
C TRP A 24 -4.27 -15.94 -49.72
N CYS A 25 -4.79 -14.79 -50.12
CA CYS A 25 -5.85 -14.10 -49.39
C CYS A 25 -7.12 -14.95 -49.27
N GLU A 26 -7.55 -15.60 -50.35
CA GLU A 26 -8.73 -16.49 -50.31
C GLU A 26 -8.48 -17.73 -49.44
N ARG A 27 -7.29 -18.36 -49.56
CA ARG A 27 -6.92 -19.49 -48.68
C ARG A 27 -6.93 -19.10 -47.20
N LEU A 28 -6.45 -17.89 -46.87
CA LEU A 28 -6.42 -17.40 -45.50
C LEU A 28 -7.85 -17.17 -44.96
N LYS A 29 -8.75 -16.61 -45.78
CA LYS A 29 -10.17 -16.44 -45.42
C LYS A 29 -10.83 -17.79 -45.17
N SER A 30 -10.68 -18.76 -46.08
CA SER A 30 -11.24 -20.11 -45.89
C SER A 30 -10.68 -20.80 -44.65
N LYS A 31 -9.39 -20.59 -44.34
CA LYS A 31 -8.78 -21.12 -43.12
C LYS A 31 -9.44 -20.51 -41.87
N ARG A 32 -9.59 -19.19 -41.82
CA ARG A 32 -10.22 -18.49 -40.70
C ARG A 32 -11.68 -18.95 -40.50
N ILE A 33 -12.47 -19.00 -41.57
CA ILE A 33 -13.87 -19.46 -41.50
C ILE A 33 -13.97 -20.89 -40.95
N ARG A 34 -13.06 -21.79 -41.34
CA ARG A 34 -13.01 -23.15 -40.78
C ARG A 34 -12.65 -23.16 -39.30
N GLU A 35 -11.70 -22.34 -38.87
CA GLU A 35 -11.31 -22.23 -37.45
C GLU A 35 -12.47 -21.66 -36.61
N ASP A 36 -13.14 -20.61 -37.10
CA ASP A 36 -14.30 -20.01 -36.45
C ASP A 36 -15.48 -21.01 -36.36
N PHE A 37 -15.69 -21.81 -37.42
CA PHE A 37 -16.68 -22.89 -37.40
C PHE A 37 -16.34 -23.97 -36.37
N LEU A 38 -15.07 -24.39 -36.28
CA LEU A 38 -14.66 -25.39 -35.29
C LEU A 38 -14.78 -24.86 -33.86
N LEU A 39 -14.45 -23.59 -33.62
CA LEU A 39 -14.62 -22.93 -32.33
C LEU A 39 -16.10 -22.85 -31.94
N SER A 40 -16.96 -22.38 -32.84
CA SER A 40 -18.40 -22.31 -32.59
C SER A 40 -19.01 -23.71 -32.41
N TRP A 41 -18.56 -24.71 -33.16
CA TRP A 41 -19.02 -26.09 -33.02
C TRP A 41 -18.60 -26.70 -31.68
N THR A 42 -17.34 -26.54 -31.29
CA THR A 42 -16.85 -27.03 -29.99
C THR A 42 -17.54 -26.33 -28.82
N GLN A 43 -17.76 -25.02 -28.92
CA GLN A 43 -18.50 -24.26 -27.92
C GLN A 43 -19.97 -24.68 -27.85
N SER A 44 -20.60 -24.97 -29.00
CA SER A 44 -21.96 -25.53 -29.04
C SER A 44 -22.02 -26.89 -28.34
N ILE A 45 -21.09 -27.80 -28.65
CA ILE A 45 -21.00 -29.11 -27.97
C ILE A 45 -20.80 -28.93 -26.47
N ALA A 46 -19.89 -28.06 -26.04
CA ALA A 46 -19.64 -27.79 -24.63
C ALA A 46 -20.90 -27.24 -23.91
N ASN A 47 -21.62 -26.33 -24.57
CA ASN A 47 -22.86 -25.76 -24.05
C ASN A 47 -23.99 -26.80 -23.98
N PHE A 48 -24.12 -27.67 -24.99
CA PHE A 48 -25.08 -28.78 -24.97
C PHE A 48 -24.72 -29.82 -23.91
N ALA A 49 -23.44 -30.15 -23.75
CA ALA A 49 -22.96 -31.05 -22.69
C ALA A 49 -23.19 -30.46 -21.29
N LYS A 50 -23.12 -29.13 -21.14
CA LYS A 50 -23.45 -28.43 -19.90
C LYS A 50 -24.95 -28.46 -19.61
N LYS A 51 -25.79 -28.10 -20.58
CA LYS A 51 -27.26 -28.04 -20.45
C LYS A 51 -27.93 -29.40 -20.31
N GLY A 52 -27.31 -30.45 -20.83
CA GLY A 52 -27.95 -31.77 -20.94
C GLY A 52 -28.97 -31.84 -22.09
N GLY A 53 -29.45 -33.05 -22.38
CA GLY A 53 -30.55 -33.25 -23.35
C GLY A 53 -31.90 -32.76 -22.81
N ILE A 54 -32.91 -32.70 -23.68
CA ILE A 54 -34.29 -32.35 -23.28
C ILE A 54 -34.78 -33.37 -22.23
N GLY A 55 -34.99 -32.90 -20.99
CA GLY A 55 -35.41 -33.74 -19.85
C GLY A 55 -34.26 -34.29 -18.99
N GLN A 56 -33.00 -33.95 -19.29
CA GLN A 56 -31.87 -34.20 -18.39
C GLN A 56 -31.55 -32.96 -17.55
N GLU A 57 -31.08 -33.19 -16.33
CA GLU A 57 -30.69 -32.12 -15.39
C GLU A 57 -29.38 -31.46 -15.85
N GLU A 58 -29.37 -30.13 -15.86
CA GLU A 58 -28.22 -29.31 -16.25
C GLU A 58 -27.05 -29.56 -15.29
N LEU A 59 -25.95 -30.12 -15.79
CA LEU A 59 -24.82 -30.54 -14.97
C LEU A 59 -23.98 -29.30 -14.61
N GLU A 60 -24.19 -28.72 -13.43
CA GLU A 60 -23.30 -27.71 -12.85
C GLU A 60 -21.93 -28.35 -12.57
N TRP A 61 -21.00 -28.26 -13.52
CA TRP A 61 -19.60 -28.71 -13.35
C TRP A 61 -18.91 -28.06 -12.14
N ASP A 62 -19.41 -26.90 -11.70
CA ASP A 62 -18.94 -26.18 -10.50
C ASP A 62 -19.57 -26.71 -9.19
N SER A 63 -20.47 -27.69 -9.24
CA SER A 63 -21.17 -28.24 -8.08
C SER A 63 -20.21 -28.73 -7.00
N TYR A 64 -19.12 -29.41 -7.36
CA TYR A 64 -18.11 -29.85 -6.41
C TYR A 64 -17.41 -28.68 -5.72
N HIS A 65 -17.12 -27.62 -6.47
CA HIS A 65 -16.51 -26.42 -5.92
C HIS A 65 -17.47 -25.68 -4.98
N LYS A 66 -18.74 -25.56 -5.36
CA LYS A 66 -19.82 -24.95 -4.58
C LYS A 66 -20.07 -25.72 -3.27
N ILE A 67 -20.11 -27.05 -3.31
CA ILE A 67 -20.25 -27.90 -2.13
C ILE A 67 -19.04 -27.76 -1.21
N ARG A 68 -17.81 -27.70 -1.76
CA ARG A 68 -16.60 -27.46 -0.95
C ARG A 68 -16.64 -26.10 -0.25
N GLN A 69 -17.02 -25.03 -0.96
CA GLN A 69 -17.17 -23.71 -0.35
C GLN A 69 -18.21 -23.71 0.77
N GLN A 70 -19.36 -24.36 0.55
CA GLN A 70 -20.39 -24.49 1.58
C GLN A 70 -19.90 -25.25 2.82
N LEU A 71 -19.11 -26.32 2.62
CA LEU A 71 -18.53 -27.11 3.71
C LEU A 71 -17.54 -26.28 4.54
N GLU A 72 -16.69 -25.49 3.87
CA GLU A 72 -15.75 -24.58 4.52
C GLU A 72 -16.47 -23.50 5.34
N LEU A 73 -17.52 -22.90 4.77
CA LEU A 73 -18.37 -21.94 5.49
C LEU A 73 -19.02 -22.58 6.72
N HIS A 74 -19.53 -23.81 6.58
CA HIS A 74 -20.14 -24.55 7.68
C HIS A 74 -19.12 -24.84 8.80
N HIS A 75 -17.90 -25.25 8.45
CA HIS A 75 -16.81 -25.46 9.39
C HIS A 75 -16.45 -24.17 10.15
N HIS A 76 -16.37 -23.05 9.43
CA HIS A 76 -16.06 -21.76 10.03
C HIS A 76 -17.15 -21.27 10.99
N MET A 77 -18.41 -21.48 10.61
CA MET A 77 -19.58 -21.16 11.43
C MET A 77 -19.61 -22.00 12.71
N LEU A 78 -19.39 -23.32 12.62
CA LEU A 78 -19.28 -24.21 13.78
C LEU A 78 -18.14 -23.80 14.72
N ALA A 79 -16.96 -23.51 14.17
CA ALA A 79 -15.82 -23.06 14.96
C ALA A 79 -16.12 -21.75 15.70
N SER A 80 -16.80 -20.82 15.04
CA SER A 80 -17.23 -19.55 15.63
C SER A 80 -18.27 -19.74 16.73
N LYS A 81 -19.25 -20.64 16.54
CA LYS A 81 -20.25 -20.99 17.55
C LYS A 81 -19.59 -21.60 18.79
N LYS A 82 -18.67 -22.55 18.62
CA LYS A 82 -17.91 -23.16 19.71
C LYS A 82 -17.06 -22.15 20.48
N ARG A 83 -16.46 -21.17 19.79
CA ARG A 83 -15.73 -20.06 20.43
C ARG A 83 -16.67 -19.20 21.28
N ARG A 84 -17.83 -18.82 20.74
CA ARG A 84 -18.83 -18.04 21.48
C ARG A 84 -19.34 -18.79 22.71
N GLU A 85 -19.65 -20.07 22.57
CA GLU A 85 -20.09 -20.91 23.68
C GLU A 85 -19.05 -20.98 24.81
N LYS A 86 -17.77 -21.16 24.48
CA LYS A 86 -16.68 -21.11 25.47
C LYS A 86 -16.60 -19.76 26.16
N VAL A 87 -16.69 -18.66 25.42
CA VAL A 87 -16.66 -17.30 25.99
C VAL A 87 -17.87 -17.07 26.91
N MET A 88 -19.05 -17.51 26.51
CA MET A 88 -20.26 -17.43 27.33
C MET A 88 -20.14 -18.28 28.60
N ALA A 89 -19.58 -19.49 28.52
CA ALA A 89 -19.32 -20.34 29.69
C ALA A 89 -18.35 -19.67 30.68
N VAL A 90 -17.25 -19.11 30.18
CA VAL A 90 -16.28 -18.37 31.02
C VAL A 90 -16.93 -17.13 31.65
N THR A 91 -17.76 -16.42 30.89
CA THR A 91 -18.46 -15.22 31.37
C THR A 91 -19.52 -15.59 32.42
N GLY A 92 -20.27 -16.67 32.20
CA GLY A 92 -21.19 -17.24 33.18
C GLY A 92 -20.49 -17.61 34.49
N ALA A 93 -19.34 -18.30 34.41
CA ALA A 93 -18.55 -18.63 35.59
C ALA A 93 -18.05 -17.38 36.33
N LYS A 94 -17.57 -16.36 35.61
CA LYS A 94 -17.18 -15.07 36.21
C LYS A 94 -18.35 -14.39 36.92
N ASN A 95 -19.52 -14.38 36.30
CA ASN A 95 -20.72 -13.77 36.88
C ASN A 95 -21.16 -14.50 38.15
N ILE A 96 -21.05 -15.83 38.20
CA ILE A 96 -21.33 -16.62 39.42
C ILE A 96 -20.36 -16.24 40.54
N ILE A 97 -19.06 -16.13 40.23
CA ILE A 97 -18.04 -15.75 41.23
C ILE A 97 -18.32 -14.33 41.75
N LEU A 98 -18.67 -13.38 40.87
CA LEU A 98 -19.03 -12.02 41.27
C LEU A 98 -20.27 -12.01 42.16
N ALA A 99 -21.34 -12.71 41.76
CA ALA A 99 -22.56 -12.82 42.55
C ALA A 99 -22.30 -13.47 43.93
N TRP A 100 -21.44 -14.50 43.98
CA TRP A 100 -21.05 -15.15 45.23
C TRP A 100 -20.26 -14.19 46.13
N ARG A 101 -19.30 -13.45 45.58
CA ARG A 101 -18.54 -12.41 46.30
C ARG A 101 -19.47 -11.33 46.85
N GLU A 102 -20.42 -10.84 46.06
CA GLU A 102 -21.40 -9.85 46.49
C GLU A 102 -22.32 -10.39 47.59
N ASN A 103 -22.70 -11.68 47.53
CA ASN A 103 -23.48 -12.32 48.57
C ASN A 103 -22.69 -12.39 49.89
N ILE A 104 -21.43 -12.83 49.83
CA ILE A 104 -20.53 -12.83 51.00
C ILE A 104 -20.36 -11.42 51.57
N ALA A 105 -20.11 -10.41 50.72
CA ALA A 105 -19.96 -9.04 51.18
C ALA A 105 -21.23 -8.52 51.86
N ARG A 106 -22.42 -8.84 51.31
CA ARG A 106 -23.71 -8.51 51.92
C ARG A 106 -23.92 -9.22 53.26
N ALA A 107 -23.59 -10.51 53.34
CA ALA A 107 -23.68 -11.28 54.58
C ALA A 107 -22.73 -10.74 55.66
N ALA A 108 -21.48 -10.42 55.28
CA ALA A 108 -20.50 -9.81 56.18
C ALA A 108 -20.91 -8.40 56.63
N LYS A 109 -21.60 -7.63 55.78
CA LYS A 109 -22.13 -6.31 56.13
C LYS A 109 -23.29 -6.40 57.13
N LYS A 110 -24.17 -7.39 56.97
CA LYS A 110 -25.37 -7.56 57.81
C LYS A 110 -25.06 -8.15 59.20
N GLY A 111 -23.89 -8.79 59.37
CA GLY A 111 -23.49 -9.44 60.61
C GLY A 111 -24.29 -10.71 60.93
N GLY A 112 -23.79 -11.54 61.84
CA GLY A 112 -24.57 -12.67 62.38
C GLY A 112 -25.77 -12.18 63.21
N SER A 113 -26.77 -13.03 63.43
CA SER A 113 -27.95 -12.67 64.25
C SER A 113 -27.53 -12.33 65.69
N GLY A 114 -27.38 -11.04 65.98
CA GLY A 114 -26.95 -10.51 67.28
C GLY A 114 -25.72 -9.59 67.26
N GLU A 115 -25.04 -9.42 66.12
CA GLU A 115 -23.89 -8.53 65.98
C GLU A 115 -24.26 -7.19 65.33
N GLN A 116 -23.58 -6.10 65.72
CA GLN A 116 -23.81 -4.75 65.22
C GLN A 116 -23.24 -4.59 63.80
N GLU A 117 -24.04 -4.04 62.86
CA GLU A 117 -23.58 -3.75 61.49
C GLU A 117 -22.35 -2.82 61.52
N LEU A 118 -21.22 -3.30 61.00
CA LEU A 118 -19.97 -2.54 60.90
C LEU A 118 -19.94 -1.75 59.58
N ASP A 119 -19.72 -0.42 59.67
CA ASP A 119 -19.54 0.44 58.49
C ASP A 119 -18.13 0.23 57.88
N TRP A 120 -18.04 -0.72 56.95
CA TRP A 120 -16.82 -1.06 56.24
C TRP A 120 -16.29 0.08 55.33
N ASP A 121 -17.09 1.11 55.06
CA ASP A 121 -16.64 2.30 54.32
C ASP A 121 -15.59 3.11 55.11
N SER A 122 -15.39 2.79 56.40
CA SER A 122 -14.31 3.34 57.24
C SER A 122 -12.92 3.17 56.61
N TYR A 123 -12.64 2.03 55.98
CA TYR A 123 -11.32 1.81 55.35
C TYR A 123 -11.12 2.69 54.11
N GLU A 124 -12.14 2.83 53.27
CA GLU A 124 -12.08 3.66 52.07
C GLU A 124 -11.97 5.15 52.43
N LYS A 125 -12.72 5.59 53.46
CA LYS A 125 -12.60 6.93 54.05
C LYS A 125 -11.19 7.22 54.59
N ILE A 126 -10.56 6.25 55.26
CA ILE A 126 -9.18 6.39 55.77
C ILE A 126 -8.18 6.47 54.60
N GLN A 127 -8.36 5.68 53.54
CA GLN A 127 -7.50 5.76 52.35
C GLN A 127 -7.60 7.12 51.66
N GLU A 128 -8.82 7.65 51.50
CA GLU A 128 -9.03 8.99 50.95
C GLU A 128 -8.37 10.07 51.81
N GLU A 129 -8.46 9.96 53.13
CA GLU A 129 -7.86 10.91 54.07
C GLU A 129 -6.32 10.91 53.99
N ILE A 130 -5.70 9.72 53.89
CA ILE A 130 -4.25 9.59 53.65
C ILE A 130 -3.83 10.28 52.34
N ILE A 131 -4.64 10.12 51.28
CA ILE A 131 -4.39 10.76 49.99
C ILE A 131 -4.51 12.28 50.11
N ARG A 132 -5.50 12.80 50.84
CA ARG A 132 -5.69 14.23 51.10
C ARG A 132 -4.50 14.82 51.86
N GLN A 133 -4.07 14.18 52.93
CA GLN A 133 -2.92 14.63 53.73
C GLN A 133 -1.63 14.69 52.92
N ARG A 134 -1.38 13.69 52.07
CA ARG A 134 -0.21 13.68 51.17
C ARG A 134 -0.25 14.84 50.16
N ARG A 135 -1.43 15.20 49.67
CA ARG A 135 -1.59 16.38 48.78
C ARG A 135 -1.28 17.67 49.51
N PHE A 136 -1.74 17.82 50.74
CA PHE A 136 -1.47 19.00 51.57
C PHE A 136 0.02 19.18 51.86
N GLN A 137 0.71 18.12 52.31
CA GLN A 137 2.16 18.14 52.54
C GLN A 137 2.95 18.57 51.30
N ARG A 138 2.58 18.08 50.10
CA ARG A 138 3.21 18.51 48.84
C ARG A 138 3.04 20.00 48.57
N THR A 139 1.91 20.60 48.96
CA THR A 139 1.70 22.04 48.77
C THR A 139 2.55 22.88 49.72
N GLU A 140 2.66 22.45 50.98
CA GLU A 140 3.52 23.12 51.96
C GLU A 140 4.99 23.04 51.58
N GLU A 141 5.47 21.87 51.15
CA GLU A 141 6.85 21.71 50.69
C GLU A 141 7.16 22.57 49.47
N LYS A 142 6.21 22.68 48.53
CA LYS A 142 6.34 23.58 47.38
C LYS A 142 6.39 25.04 47.81
N ALA A 143 5.58 25.46 48.78
CA ALA A 143 5.61 26.81 49.33
C ALA A 143 6.95 27.09 50.04
N LYS A 144 7.43 26.18 50.89
CA LYS A 144 8.73 26.27 51.57
C LYS A 144 9.89 26.36 50.57
N LYS A 145 9.85 25.56 49.50
CA LYS A 145 10.86 25.62 48.42
C LYS A 145 10.85 26.96 47.69
N LYS A 146 9.67 27.50 47.38
CA LYS A 146 9.53 28.83 46.74
C LYS A 146 10.06 29.94 47.66
N GLU A 147 9.77 29.88 48.95
CA GLU A 147 10.26 30.86 49.91
C GLU A 147 11.78 30.82 50.05
N LEU A 148 12.36 29.62 50.15
CA LEU A 148 13.81 29.46 50.18
C LEU A 148 14.48 29.99 48.91
N ALA A 149 13.85 29.80 47.73
CA ALA A 149 14.34 30.34 46.47
C ALA A 149 14.31 31.88 46.46
N ARG A 150 13.25 32.48 47.00
CA ARG A 150 13.12 33.95 47.15
C ARG A 150 14.19 34.52 48.07
N VAL A 151 14.42 33.91 49.23
CA VAL A 151 15.47 34.34 50.17
C VAL A 151 16.85 34.22 49.54
N LYS A 152 17.11 33.15 48.78
CA LYS A 152 18.37 32.98 48.05
C LYS A 152 18.58 34.06 46.98
N SER A 153 17.54 34.39 46.20
CA SER A 153 17.66 35.42 45.16
C SER A 153 17.86 36.81 45.76
N GLU A 154 17.21 37.12 46.88
CA GLU A 154 17.39 38.37 47.61
C GLU A 154 18.82 38.51 48.15
N LYS A 155 19.35 37.46 48.80
CA LYS A 155 20.74 37.43 49.27
C LYS A 155 21.73 37.66 48.11
N ALA A 156 21.49 37.02 46.96
CA ALA A 156 22.31 37.23 45.76
C ALA A 156 22.22 38.67 45.22
N ALA A 157 21.04 39.28 45.24
CA ALA A 157 20.85 40.68 44.85
C ALA A 157 21.59 41.64 45.80
N ARG A 158 21.52 41.41 47.11
CA ARG A 158 22.26 42.20 48.12
C ARG A 158 23.77 42.11 47.90
N ILE A 159 24.30 40.92 47.66
CA ILE A 159 25.74 40.73 47.34
C ILE A 159 26.11 41.48 46.07
N LYS A 160 25.28 41.42 45.01
CA LYS A 160 25.52 42.16 43.76
C LYS A 160 25.49 43.68 43.98
N ALA A 161 24.58 44.19 44.80
CA ALA A 161 24.51 45.61 45.14
C ALA A 161 25.78 46.08 45.88
N ILE A 162 26.23 45.33 46.90
CA ILE A 162 27.47 45.60 47.63
C ILE A 162 28.67 45.62 46.68
N LYS A 163 28.78 44.63 45.78
CA LYS A 163 29.85 44.58 44.77
C LYS A 163 29.84 45.82 43.86
N ARG A 164 28.67 46.29 43.43
CA ARG A 164 28.53 47.52 42.62
C ARG A 164 28.98 48.76 43.39
N VAL A 165 28.59 48.90 44.66
CA VAL A 165 29.02 50.01 45.52
C VAL A 165 30.55 50.04 45.66
N ILE A 166 31.16 48.89 45.96
CA ILE A 166 32.63 48.75 46.03
C ILE A 166 33.28 49.12 44.69
N LEU A 167 32.71 48.67 43.56
CA LEU A 167 33.24 48.99 42.24
C LEU A 167 33.16 50.49 41.93
N THR A 168 32.05 51.14 42.26
CA THR A 168 31.92 52.60 42.09
C THR A 168 32.88 53.38 42.97
N GLN A 169 33.12 52.91 44.20
CA GLN A 169 34.09 53.50 45.10
C GLN A 169 35.51 53.37 44.55
N LYS A 170 35.91 52.16 44.11
CA LYS A 170 37.20 51.94 43.46
C LYS A 170 37.38 52.80 42.20
N ARG A 171 36.33 52.99 41.40
CA ARG A 171 36.36 53.87 40.22
C ARG A 171 36.58 55.34 40.60
N LYS A 172 35.94 55.83 41.67
CA LYS A 172 36.19 57.18 42.21
C LYS A 172 37.64 57.31 42.71
N GLU A 173 38.14 56.32 43.46
CA GLU A 173 39.54 56.29 43.91
C GLU A 173 40.53 56.30 42.72
N HIS A 174 40.25 55.54 41.65
CA HIS A 174 41.08 55.55 40.44
C HIS A 174 41.03 56.90 39.71
N GLN A 175 39.86 57.54 39.65
CA GLN A 175 39.70 58.85 39.03
C GLN A 175 40.44 59.94 39.83
N GLU A 176 40.39 59.90 41.15
CA GLU A 176 41.19 60.78 42.03
C GLU A 176 42.70 60.52 41.86
N ARG A 177 43.13 59.25 41.83
CA ARG A 177 44.54 58.90 41.52
C ARG A 177 44.98 59.36 40.13
N ALA A 178 44.08 59.38 39.14
CA ALA A 178 44.36 59.88 37.80
C ALA A 178 44.49 61.41 37.75
N LYS A 179 43.67 62.15 38.52
CA LYS A 179 43.83 63.61 38.69
C LYS A 179 45.16 63.96 39.38
N VAL A 180 45.57 63.19 40.39
CA VAL A 180 46.88 63.34 41.05
C VAL A 180 48.05 63.05 40.09
N LYS A 181 47.91 62.06 39.19
CA LYS A 181 48.91 61.77 38.14
C LYS A 181 48.89 62.75 36.96
N GLY A 182 47.77 63.42 36.67
CA GLY A 182 47.68 64.44 35.61
C GLY A 182 48.52 65.69 35.87
N ASN A 183 48.86 65.96 37.13
CA ASN A 183 49.75 67.06 37.53
C ASN A 183 51.24 66.68 37.49
N THR A 184 51.60 65.44 37.13
CA THR A 184 52.99 65.00 37.01
C THR A 184 53.21 64.16 35.75
N LYS A 185 53.92 64.75 34.77
CA LYS A 185 54.45 64.17 33.51
C LYS A 185 53.43 64.23 32.37
N SER A 186 53.45 65.26 31.50
CA SER A 186 54.51 65.62 30.54
C SER A 186 55.11 64.40 29.84
N HIS A 187 54.77 64.30 28.55
CA HIS A 187 55.47 63.65 27.45
C HIS A 187 56.69 62.76 27.78
N ARG A 188 56.57 61.46 27.47
CA ARG A 188 57.56 60.75 26.64
C ARG A 188 57.02 59.42 26.08
N HIS A 189 56.55 59.54 24.84
CA HIS A 189 56.84 58.73 23.65
C HIS A 189 57.33 57.26 23.77
N ARG A 190 56.67 56.40 22.95
CA ARG A 190 57.24 55.54 21.87
C ARG A 190 57.38 54.00 22.09
N ASN A 191 56.61 53.27 21.26
CA ASN A 191 56.95 52.08 20.43
C ASN A 191 56.61 50.61 20.80
N SER A 192 56.39 49.86 19.69
CA SER A 192 56.40 48.40 19.40
C SER A 192 55.25 47.55 19.96
N LYS A 193 54.33 47.02 19.14
CA LYS A 193 54.35 45.91 18.14
C LYS A 193 54.35 44.49 18.73
N GLU A 194 53.32 43.75 18.29
CA GLU A 194 53.19 42.30 18.07
C GLU A 194 53.09 41.32 19.25
N GLY A 195 52.09 40.42 19.18
CA GLY A 195 52.19 39.09 19.77
C GLY A 195 50.97 38.42 20.42
N LYS A 196 49.94 38.12 19.61
CA LYS A 196 49.06 36.92 19.59
C LYS A 196 48.44 36.27 20.86
N ALA A 197 47.17 35.91 20.65
CA ALA A 197 46.39 34.76 21.19
C ALA A 197 45.93 34.85 22.67
N SER A 198 44.66 34.66 23.02
CA SER A 198 43.71 33.67 22.47
C SER A 198 42.24 33.94 22.86
N LEU A 199 41.35 33.55 21.93
CA LEU A 199 40.01 32.97 22.07
C LEU A 199 38.81 33.78 22.65
N GLU A 200 37.89 34.06 21.72
CA GLU A 200 36.43 33.78 21.74
C GLU A 200 35.55 34.59 22.72
N ASP A 201 34.86 35.61 22.21
CA ASP A 201 33.59 35.56 21.44
C ASP A 201 32.36 35.30 22.31
N THR A 202 31.86 36.39 22.90
CA THR A 202 30.46 36.50 23.30
C THR A 202 29.63 36.85 22.07
N GLN A 203 29.06 35.84 21.43
CA GLN A 203 27.93 36.04 20.51
C GLN A 203 26.69 35.32 21.06
N GLU A 204 25.88 36.10 21.76
CA GLU A 204 24.54 35.71 22.14
C GLU A 204 23.60 35.69 20.92
N LEU A 205 22.56 34.85 21.05
CA LEU A 205 21.30 34.84 20.31
C LEU A 205 21.30 34.07 18.98
N LYS A 206 20.73 32.86 19.00
CA LYS A 206 19.40 32.60 18.40
C LYS A 206 18.83 31.24 18.78
N LEU A 207 17.55 31.30 19.12
CA LEU A 207 16.64 30.23 19.52
C LEU A 207 16.60 29.10 18.47
N CYS A 208 16.77 27.85 18.92
CA CYS A 208 16.47 26.67 18.11
C CYS A 208 14.97 26.30 18.21
N ASN A 209 14.29 26.42 17.07
CA ASN A 209 13.29 25.53 16.48
C ASN A 209 11.87 25.43 17.08
N PRO A 210 10.84 25.83 16.32
CA PRO A 210 9.50 25.25 16.37
C PRO A 210 9.34 24.09 15.37
N LEU A 211 8.56 23.08 15.76
CA LEU A 211 8.05 22.00 14.93
C LEU A 211 7.00 22.52 13.93
N THR A 212 7.15 22.19 12.64
CA THR A 212 6.03 22.10 11.69
C THR A 212 6.20 20.89 10.77
N LYS A 213 5.11 20.12 10.66
CA LYS A 213 4.95 18.91 9.87
C LYS A 213 4.90 19.26 8.37
N ILE A 214 5.67 18.54 7.57
CA ILE A 214 5.54 18.53 6.11
C ILE A 214 4.60 17.39 5.74
N HIS A 215 3.51 17.69 5.01
CA HIS A 215 2.71 16.69 4.30
C HIS A 215 3.46 16.32 3.01
N MET A 216 3.68 15.03 2.79
CA MET A 216 4.17 14.52 1.50
C MET A 216 2.98 14.38 0.55
N ILE A 217 3.14 14.96 -0.64
CA ILE A 217 2.28 14.78 -1.80
C ILE A 217 2.71 13.48 -2.48
N GLU A 218 1.78 12.55 -2.68
CA GLU A 218 1.98 11.32 -3.46
C GLU A 218 1.04 11.38 -4.66
N ASN A 219 1.60 11.60 -5.85
CA ASN A 219 0.91 11.49 -7.13
C ASN A 219 1.69 10.50 -7.99
N THR A 220 1.06 9.39 -8.43
CA THR A 220 1.38 8.76 -9.72
C THR A 220 0.17 7.99 -10.28
N ASN A 221 -0.09 8.30 -11.54
CA ASN A 221 -1.13 7.88 -12.48
C ASN A 221 -1.24 6.38 -12.80
N GLY A 222 -2.41 5.98 -13.34
CA GLY A 222 -2.50 5.22 -14.60
C GLY A 222 -3.47 4.05 -14.60
N ASP A 223 -4.65 4.20 -15.21
CA ASP A 223 -5.52 3.07 -15.61
C ASP A 223 -5.96 3.24 -17.08
N LEU A 224 -5.87 2.14 -17.83
CA LEU A 224 -6.08 2.03 -19.28
C LEU A 224 -7.28 1.13 -19.56
N THR A 225 -8.05 1.57 -20.55
CA THR A 225 -9.30 1.08 -21.10
C THR A 225 -9.34 -0.40 -21.54
N ARG A 226 -10.54 -1.00 -21.54
CA ARG A 226 -10.96 -1.95 -22.59
C ARG A 226 -12.47 -1.96 -22.81
N GLU A 227 -12.83 -1.46 -23.98
CA GLU A 227 -14.12 -1.51 -24.65
C GLU A 227 -14.16 -2.76 -25.54
N GLY A 228 -15.31 -3.43 -25.62
CA GLY A 228 -15.47 -4.62 -26.44
C GLY A 228 -16.91 -5.08 -26.46
N ASP A 229 -17.70 -4.52 -27.38
CA ASP A 229 -18.93 -5.13 -27.88
C ASP A 229 -19.41 -4.39 -29.13
N THR A 230 -18.96 -4.86 -30.28
CA THR A 230 -19.64 -4.64 -31.55
C THR A 230 -19.04 -5.63 -32.53
N PHE A 231 -19.77 -6.64 -33.00
CA PHE A 231 -19.62 -7.25 -34.33
C PHE A 231 -20.49 -8.51 -34.41
N ASP A 232 -21.81 -8.31 -34.42
CA ASP A 232 -22.75 -9.27 -34.99
C ASP A 232 -23.43 -8.62 -36.20
N CYS A 233 -23.73 -9.44 -37.21
CA CYS A 233 -24.52 -9.15 -38.42
C CYS A 233 -23.73 -8.97 -39.74
N ILE A 234 -22.93 -9.95 -40.19
CA ILE A 234 -22.61 -10.07 -41.64
C ILE A 234 -22.75 -11.53 -42.15
N PHE A 235 -23.98 -11.83 -42.59
CA PHE A 235 -24.35 -12.55 -43.82
C PHE A 235 -24.36 -14.11 -43.93
N PRO A 236 -25.55 -14.71 -44.22
CA PRO A 236 -25.76 -16.14 -44.48
C PRO A 236 -25.43 -16.67 -45.90
N ALA A 237 -24.83 -15.87 -46.79
CA ALA A 237 -24.88 -16.15 -48.24
C ALA A 237 -23.72 -16.97 -48.84
N HIS A 238 -22.67 -17.32 -48.08
CA HIS A 238 -21.40 -17.81 -48.65
C HIS A 238 -21.29 -19.34 -48.79
N ASN A 239 -22.21 -20.11 -48.20
CA ASN A 239 -22.06 -21.56 -48.08
C ASN A 239 -22.29 -22.34 -49.39
N LYS A 240 -22.89 -21.71 -50.42
CA LYS A 240 -23.28 -22.42 -51.64
C LYS A 240 -22.13 -22.55 -52.67
N LEU A 241 -21.12 -21.69 -52.61
CA LEU A 241 -20.01 -21.67 -53.57
C LEU A 241 -18.82 -22.55 -53.15
N ASP A 242 -18.67 -22.84 -51.85
CA ASP A 242 -17.49 -23.53 -51.31
C ASP A 242 -17.52 -25.06 -51.54
N LEU A 243 -18.72 -25.66 -51.57
CA LEU A 243 -18.89 -27.10 -51.85
C LEU A 243 -18.47 -27.50 -53.28
N GLU A 244 -18.72 -26.64 -54.26
CA GLU A 244 -18.34 -26.85 -55.66
C GLU A 244 -16.81 -26.80 -55.85
N LEU A 245 -16.14 -25.90 -55.13
CA LEU A 245 -14.68 -25.76 -55.16
C LEU A 245 -13.97 -26.96 -54.51
N ILE A 246 -14.48 -27.43 -53.37
CA ILE A 246 -13.91 -28.59 -52.66
C ILE A 246 -14.04 -29.87 -53.50
N LYS A 247 -15.16 -30.07 -54.21
CA LYS A 247 -15.32 -31.23 -55.11
C LYS A 247 -14.34 -31.17 -56.28
N ARG A 248 -14.14 -29.99 -56.88
CA ARG A 248 -13.20 -29.82 -58.00
C ARG A 248 -11.74 -30.03 -57.58
N GLU A 249 -11.36 -29.56 -56.38
CA GLU A 249 -10.01 -29.76 -55.84
C GLU A 249 -9.73 -31.23 -55.50
N LYS A 250 -10.73 -31.96 -54.99
CA LYS A 250 -10.59 -33.40 -54.71
C LYS A 250 -10.37 -34.23 -55.98
N MET A 251 -11.10 -33.93 -57.07
CA MET A 251 -10.90 -34.62 -58.36
C MET A 251 -9.50 -34.39 -58.96
N GLN A 252 -8.86 -33.26 -58.69
CA GLN A 252 -7.49 -32.99 -59.16
C GLN A 252 -6.40 -33.71 -58.34
N LYS A 253 -6.68 -34.09 -57.09
CA LYS A 253 -5.74 -34.82 -56.22
C LYS A 253 -5.70 -36.33 -56.48
N GLU A 254 -6.73 -36.90 -57.10
CA GLU A 254 -6.81 -38.34 -57.40
C GLU A 254 -5.98 -38.76 -58.61
N VAL A 255 -5.62 -37.82 -59.49
CA VAL A 255 -4.71 -38.09 -60.60
C VAL A 255 -3.27 -37.91 -60.11
N SER A 256 -2.51 -39.01 -60.08
CA SER A 256 -1.11 -39.03 -59.64
C SER A 256 -0.29 -37.97 -60.37
N LEU A 257 0.54 -37.22 -59.64
CA LEU A 257 1.38 -36.17 -60.19
C LEU A 257 2.31 -36.71 -61.30
N ALA A 258 2.73 -37.98 -61.19
CA ALA A 258 3.51 -38.65 -62.22
C ALA A 258 2.74 -38.78 -63.54
N ASP A 259 1.45 -39.12 -63.49
CA ASP A 259 0.59 -39.26 -64.66
C ASP A 259 0.28 -37.89 -65.29
N GLN A 260 0.14 -36.84 -64.47
CA GLN A 260 -0.03 -35.47 -64.98
C GLN A 260 1.23 -34.97 -65.70
N ILE A 261 2.43 -35.29 -65.18
CA ILE A 261 3.70 -34.92 -65.80
C ILE A 261 3.89 -35.69 -67.12
N GLN A 262 3.54 -36.98 -67.15
CA GLN A 262 3.64 -37.81 -68.35
C GLN A 262 2.65 -37.34 -69.44
N ALA A 263 1.39 -37.08 -69.08
CA ALA A 263 0.39 -36.56 -70.00
C ALA A 263 0.75 -35.17 -70.57
N ALA A 264 1.40 -34.32 -69.77
CA ALA A 264 1.91 -33.03 -70.25
C ALA A 264 3.09 -33.20 -71.22
N ARG A 265 3.97 -34.18 -70.98
CA ARG A 265 5.08 -34.52 -71.88
C ARG A 265 4.58 -35.11 -73.20
N ASP A 266 3.59 -36.00 -73.16
CA ASP A 266 3.00 -36.62 -74.35
C ASP A 266 2.20 -35.62 -75.21
N LYS A 267 1.61 -34.60 -74.58
CA LYS A 267 1.03 -33.46 -75.31
C LYS A 267 2.10 -32.58 -75.94
N LYS A 268 3.24 -32.40 -75.28
CA LYS A 268 4.36 -31.60 -75.80
C LYS A 268 5.09 -32.30 -76.95
N SER A 269 5.22 -33.63 -76.92
CA SER A 269 5.82 -34.40 -78.03
C SER A 269 4.93 -34.42 -79.27
N LYS A 270 3.60 -34.42 -79.11
CA LYS A 270 2.64 -34.32 -80.22
C LYS A 270 2.55 -32.93 -80.87
N LEU A 271 3.08 -31.88 -80.24
CA LEU A 271 3.12 -30.53 -80.79
C LEU A 271 4.41 -30.22 -81.58
N HIS A 272 5.38 -31.14 -81.55
CA HIS A 272 6.66 -31.01 -82.26
C HIS A 272 6.85 -32.06 -83.38
N THR A 273 5.77 -32.76 -83.74
CA THR A 273 5.62 -33.55 -84.98
C THR A 273 4.66 -32.83 -85.89
#